data_AF-A0AAD7G5P4-F1
#
_entry.id   AF-A0AAD7G5P4-F1
#
_cell.length_a   1.000
_cell.length_b   1.000
_cell.length_c   1.000
_cell.angle_alpha   90.00
_cell.angle_beta   90.00
_cell.angle_gamma   90.00
#
_symmetry.space_group_name_H-M   'P 1'
#
loop_
_entity.id
_entity.type
_entity.pdbx_description
1 polymer ?
#
loop_
_entity_poly.entity_id
_entity_poly.type
_entity_poly.pdbx_seq_one_letter_code
_entity_poly.pdbx_strand_id
1 'polypeptide(L)'
;MFHPDVTKITRSPEIARCIAEGINPRVRQNSISGAWHSLNVSLHQYVTMKAALGRFILNQLGDRADMVNSVESRIAFLDHHLVEYVNTLPPYVPSVKIRPMADEKPGTWSFNEKWILRQAVKPFVTKEMYLRKKIAFNLPPRPAVTASPIPLQLRLSKRITQENVERLGFFDSLYIRDTLDDYMESPGFPAHGVIDHRARILLGVLSFIVLRERFNVPTLRL
;
A
#
# COMPACT_ATOMS: atom_id res chain seq x y z
N MET A 1 18.93 -3.63 -2.32
CA MET A 1 18.63 -2.77 -1.16
C MET A 1 19.37 -3.23 0.09
N PHE A 2 19.19 -4.47 0.57
CA PHE A 2 19.93 -4.97 1.73
C PHE A 2 21.31 -5.50 1.36
N HIS A 3 22.25 -5.44 2.31
CA HIS A 3 23.60 -5.96 2.12
C HIS A 3 23.57 -7.49 1.90
N PRO A 4 24.41 -8.05 0.99
CA PRO A 4 24.40 -9.48 0.66
C PRO A 4 24.55 -10.40 1.88
N ASP A 5 25.35 -10.00 2.86
CA ASP A 5 25.57 -10.82 4.06
C ASP A 5 24.37 -10.81 5.02
N VAL A 6 23.58 -9.73 5.05
CA VAL A 6 22.30 -9.71 5.77
C VAL A 6 21.34 -10.71 5.17
N THR A 7 21.27 -10.77 3.82
CA THR A 7 20.39 -11.72 3.14
C THR A 7 20.81 -13.19 3.35
N LYS A 8 22.11 -13.46 3.58
CA LYS A 8 22.59 -14.80 3.96
C LYS A 8 22.17 -15.16 5.39
N ILE A 9 22.29 -14.24 6.34
CA ILE A 9 21.97 -14.47 7.76
C ILE A 9 20.46 -14.62 7.95
N THR A 10 19.67 -13.71 7.37
CA THR A 10 18.23 -13.67 7.59
C THR A 10 17.46 -14.70 6.77
N ARG A 11 18.12 -15.33 5.78
CA ARG A 11 17.52 -16.05 4.64
C ARG A 11 16.55 -15.12 3.91
N SER A 12 16.70 -14.93 2.59
CA SER A 12 15.77 -14.10 1.82
C SER A 12 14.32 -14.46 2.18
N PRO A 13 13.55 -13.54 2.79
CA PRO A 13 12.22 -13.88 3.27
C PRO A 13 11.38 -14.18 2.04
N GLU A 14 10.98 -15.45 1.89
CA GLU A 14 10.02 -15.84 0.88
C GLU A 14 8.68 -15.19 1.26
N ILE A 15 8.38 -14.05 0.65
CA ILE A 15 7.23 -13.20 1.01
C ILE A 15 5.94 -14.03 1.01
N ALA A 16 5.80 -14.92 0.03
CA ALA A 16 4.66 -15.83 -0.07
C ALA A 16 4.53 -16.74 1.16
N ARG A 17 5.64 -17.28 1.66
CA ARG A 17 5.66 -18.14 2.85
C ARG A 17 5.33 -17.34 4.11
N CYS A 18 5.91 -16.15 4.29
CA CYS A 18 5.60 -15.29 5.43
C CYS A 18 4.11 -14.91 5.47
N ILE A 19 3.52 -14.61 4.31
CA ILE A 19 2.07 -14.36 4.20
C ILE A 19 1.29 -15.63 4.54
N ALA A 20 1.68 -16.79 4.01
CA ALA A 20 0.98 -18.06 4.25
C ALA A 20 1.03 -18.49 5.73
N GLU A 21 2.17 -18.32 6.39
CA GLU A 21 2.37 -18.60 7.82
C GLU A 21 1.66 -17.56 8.71
N GLY A 22 1.53 -16.31 8.25
CA GLY A 22 0.86 -15.23 8.98
C GLY A 22 -0.68 -15.32 8.98
N ILE A 23 -1.29 -16.19 8.17
CA ILE A 23 -2.74 -16.39 8.16
C ILE A 23 -3.15 -17.20 9.40
N ASN A 24 -4.13 -16.69 10.15
CA ASN A 24 -4.64 -17.36 11.35
C ASN A 24 -5.14 -18.78 11.02
N PRO A 25 -4.78 -19.81 11.83
CA PRO A 25 -5.17 -21.19 11.59
C PRO A 25 -6.67 -21.39 11.36
N ARG A 26 -7.54 -20.66 12.07
CA ARG A 26 -9.00 -20.72 11.90
C ARG A 26 -9.44 -20.22 10.52
N VAL A 27 -8.83 -19.13 10.04
CA VAL A 27 -9.13 -18.57 8.72
C VAL A 27 -8.68 -19.54 7.63
N ARG A 28 -7.50 -20.15 7.80
CA ARG A 28 -6.98 -21.18 6.92
C ARG A 28 -7.90 -22.40 6.86
N GLN A 29 -8.36 -22.90 8.02
CA GLN A 29 -9.28 -24.03 8.09
C GLN A 29 -10.64 -23.73 7.43
N ASN A 30 -11.20 -22.53 7.67
CA ASN A 30 -12.46 -22.10 7.05
C ASN A 30 -12.32 -21.93 5.53
N SER A 31 -11.15 -21.53 5.05
CA SER A 31 -10.86 -21.45 3.62
C SER A 31 -10.75 -22.84 2.98
N ILE A 32 -10.08 -23.79 3.64
CA ILE A 32 -9.88 -25.16 3.12
C ILE A 32 -11.20 -25.93 3.12
N SER A 33 -12.00 -25.79 4.18
CA SER A 33 -13.31 -26.44 4.30
C SER A 33 -14.38 -25.86 3.37
N GLY A 34 -14.09 -24.75 2.66
CA GLY A 34 -15.05 -24.05 1.81
C GLY A 34 -16.13 -23.29 2.60
N ALA A 35 -16.07 -23.30 3.94
CA ALA A 35 -16.98 -22.53 4.78
C ALA A 35 -16.90 -21.02 4.46
N TRP A 36 -15.69 -20.53 4.17
CA TRP A 36 -15.45 -19.18 3.68
C TRP A 36 -14.95 -19.23 2.24
N HIS A 37 -15.59 -18.43 1.38
CA HIS A 37 -15.18 -18.30 0.00
C HIS A 37 -13.78 -17.69 -0.11
N SER A 38 -12.96 -18.23 -1.02
CA SER A 38 -11.57 -17.82 -1.24
C SER A 38 -11.43 -16.31 -1.44
N LEU A 39 -12.36 -15.68 -2.18
CA LEU A 39 -12.46 -14.23 -2.34
C LEU A 39 -12.52 -13.45 -1.00
N ASN A 40 -13.35 -13.89 -0.04
CA ASN A 40 -13.45 -13.20 1.26
C ASN A 40 -12.18 -13.39 2.11
N VAL A 41 -11.52 -14.54 1.95
CA VAL A 41 -10.24 -14.88 2.62
C VAL A 41 -9.07 -14.11 2.02
N SER A 42 -8.95 -14.09 0.69
CA SER A 42 -7.81 -13.57 -0.07
C SER A 42 -7.90 -12.08 -0.36
N LEU A 43 -9.07 -11.56 -0.76
CA LEU A 43 -9.13 -10.21 -1.32
C LEU A 43 -9.12 -9.10 -0.27
N HIS A 44 -9.84 -9.19 0.85
CA HIS A 44 -10.08 -7.94 1.60
C HIS A 44 -10.35 -8.01 3.10
N GLN A 45 -10.64 -9.15 3.73
CA GLN A 45 -11.24 -9.09 5.08
C GLN A 45 -10.35 -9.49 6.24
N TYR A 46 -9.51 -10.52 6.12
CA TYR A 46 -8.61 -10.84 7.24
C TYR A 46 -7.29 -10.09 7.14
N VAL A 47 -6.54 -10.33 6.05
CA VAL A 47 -5.20 -9.74 5.87
C VAL A 47 -5.28 -8.22 5.73
N THR A 48 -6.16 -7.71 4.86
CA THR A 48 -6.26 -6.25 4.66
C THR A 48 -6.82 -5.53 5.88
N MET A 49 -7.81 -6.07 6.60
CA MET A 49 -8.30 -5.44 7.84
C MET A 49 -7.24 -5.41 8.93
N LYS A 50 -6.52 -6.53 9.14
CA LYS A 50 -5.53 -6.65 10.22
C LYS A 50 -4.21 -5.94 9.90
N ALA A 51 -3.74 -6.03 8.65
CA ALA A 51 -2.45 -5.48 8.24
C ALA A 51 -2.56 -4.03 7.76
N ALA A 52 -3.48 -3.73 6.83
CA ALA A 52 -3.52 -2.44 6.15
C ALA A 52 -4.51 -1.45 6.79
N LEU A 53 -5.74 -1.87 7.13
CA LEU A 53 -6.77 -0.95 7.62
C LEU A 53 -6.36 -0.35 8.96
N GLY A 54 -6.15 -1.19 9.99
CA GLY A 54 -5.86 -0.67 11.33
C GLY A 54 -4.52 0.04 11.44
N ARG A 55 -3.46 -0.53 10.86
CA ARG A 55 -2.09 -0.01 11.06
C ARG A 55 -1.74 1.16 10.16
N PHE A 56 -2.27 1.18 8.94
CA PHE A 56 -1.92 2.17 7.93
C PHE A 56 -3.07 3.13 7.65
N ILE A 57 -4.23 2.64 7.21
CA ILE A 57 -5.32 3.52 6.75
C ILE A 57 -5.92 4.34 7.90
N LEU A 58 -6.38 3.70 8.97
CA LEU A 58 -7.02 4.40 10.09
C LEU A 58 -6.02 5.23 10.88
N ASN A 59 -4.85 4.67 11.16
CA ASN A 59 -3.86 5.33 12.00
C ASN A 59 -3.13 6.47 11.27
N GLN A 60 -2.65 6.26 10.03
CA GLN A 60 -1.84 7.27 9.33
C GLN A 60 -2.67 8.23 8.47
N LEU A 61 -3.77 7.77 7.88
CA LEU A 61 -4.58 8.57 6.95
C LEU A 61 -5.93 9.04 7.53
N GLY A 62 -6.30 8.56 8.72
CA GLY A 62 -7.53 8.96 9.42
C GLY A 62 -7.20 9.67 10.74
N ASP A 63 -7.52 9.01 11.85
CA ASP A 63 -7.60 9.57 13.20
C ASP A 63 -6.43 10.48 13.60
N ARG A 64 -5.18 10.08 13.35
CA ARG A 64 -4.04 10.93 13.76
C ARG A 64 -3.99 12.26 13.00
N ALA A 65 -4.31 12.24 11.70
CA ALA A 65 -4.29 13.45 10.89
C ALA A 65 -5.42 14.40 11.31
N ASP A 66 -6.58 13.85 11.64
CA ASP A 66 -7.76 14.63 12.06
C ASP A 66 -7.59 15.19 13.48
N MET A 67 -7.17 14.35 14.43
CA MET A 67 -7.01 14.73 15.84
C MET A 67 -5.93 15.80 16.05
N VAL A 68 -4.83 15.77 15.29
CA VAL A 68 -3.79 16.82 15.35
C VAL A 68 -4.37 18.19 14.98
N ASN A 69 -5.42 18.22 14.14
CA ASN A 69 -6.06 19.44 13.69
C ASN A 69 -7.38 19.73 14.43
N SER A 70 -7.68 19.02 15.53
CA SER A 70 -8.95 19.14 16.26
C SER A 70 -10.21 18.97 15.40
N VAL A 71 -10.11 18.15 14.35
CA VAL A 71 -11.23 17.80 13.47
C VAL A 71 -11.70 16.39 13.83
N GLU A 72 -13.02 16.17 13.88
CA GLU A 72 -13.61 14.84 13.99
C GLU A 72 -14.10 14.40 12.61
N SER A 73 -13.43 13.42 11.99
CA SER A 73 -13.92 12.79 10.77
C SER A 73 -14.78 11.57 11.09
N ARG A 74 -15.86 11.35 10.33
CA ARG A 74 -16.75 10.20 10.48
C ARG A 74 -16.75 9.35 9.23
N ILE A 75 -16.29 8.11 9.34
CA ILE A 75 -16.15 7.18 8.22
C ILE A 75 -17.41 6.31 8.13
N ALA A 76 -18.46 6.81 7.46
CA ALA A 76 -19.76 6.13 7.37
C ALA A 76 -19.70 4.69 6.82
N PHE A 77 -18.72 4.38 5.95
CA PHE A 77 -18.54 3.04 5.39
C PHE A 77 -17.99 1.99 6.36
N LEU A 78 -17.51 2.40 7.54
CA LEU A 78 -17.04 1.50 8.59
C LEU A 78 -18.07 1.28 9.69
N ASP A 79 -19.33 1.66 9.45
CA ASP A 79 -20.41 1.35 10.37
C ASP A 79 -20.62 -0.16 10.50
N HIS A 80 -20.83 -0.62 11.74
CA HIS A 80 -20.96 -2.03 12.07
C HIS A 80 -22.18 -2.69 11.41
N HIS A 81 -23.33 -2.01 11.29
CA HIS A 81 -24.50 -2.57 10.62
C HIS A 81 -24.24 -2.81 9.13
N LEU A 82 -23.54 -1.87 8.48
CA LEU A 82 -23.15 -2.03 7.08
C LEU A 82 -22.16 -3.21 6.93
N VAL A 83 -21.18 -3.32 7.81
CA VAL A 83 -20.19 -4.39 7.77
C VAL A 83 -20.83 -5.76 8.00
N GLU A 84 -21.73 -5.88 8.98
CA GLU A 84 -22.48 -7.12 9.25
C GLU A 84 -23.31 -7.54 8.05
N TYR A 85 -24.05 -6.61 7.44
CA TYR A 85 -24.83 -6.88 6.24
C TYR A 85 -23.92 -7.34 5.08
N VAL A 86 -22.83 -6.64 4.81
CA VAL A 86 -21.89 -6.99 3.70
C VAL A 86 -21.19 -8.33 3.93
N ASN A 87 -21.04 -8.76 5.19
CA ASN A 87 -20.52 -10.09 5.55
C ASN A 87 -21.50 -11.22 5.22
N THR A 88 -22.81 -10.96 5.29
CA THR A 88 -23.83 -11.96 4.93
C THR A 88 -24.03 -12.13 3.43
N LEU A 89 -23.49 -11.23 2.60
CA LEU A 89 -23.69 -11.29 1.15
C LEU A 89 -23.00 -12.53 0.55
N PRO A 90 -23.74 -13.38 -0.20
CA PRO A 90 -23.18 -14.57 -0.81
C PRO A 90 -22.16 -14.18 -1.89
N PRO A 91 -20.94 -14.75 -1.86
CA PRO A 91 -19.88 -14.41 -2.80
C PRO A 91 -20.10 -15.04 -4.20
N TYR A 92 -20.97 -16.04 -4.33
CA TYR A 92 -21.14 -16.90 -5.51
C TYR A 92 -22.37 -16.55 -6.38
N VAL A 93 -23.27 -15.68 -5.91
CA VAL A 93 -24.44 -15.22 -6.67
C VAL A 93 -24.07 -13.87 -7.29
N PRO A 94 -24.17 -13.72 -8.62
CA PRO A 94 -23.10 -13.18 -9.49
C PRO A 94 -22.26 -12.11 -8.81
N SER A 95 -21.16 -12.56 -8.22
CA SER A 95 -20.06 -11.80 -7.59
C SER A 95 -20.39 -10.33 -7.31
N VAL A 96 -21.32 -10.09 -6.38
CA VAL A 96 -21.88 -8.76 -6.07
C VAL A 96 -20.82 -7.75 -5.61
N LYS A 97 -19.69 -8.24 -5.10
CA LYS A 97 -18.53 -7.41 -4.71
C LYS A 97 -17.62 -7.08 -5.90
N ILE A 98 -17.34 -8.06 -6.77
CA ILE A 98 -16.46 -7.95 -7.93
C ILE A 98 -17.10 -8.66 -9.12
N ARG A 99 -17.79 -7.92 -10.00
CA ARG A 99 -18.54 -8.54 -11.09
C ARG A 99 -17.62 -8.83 -12.29
N PRO A 100 -17.49 -10.07 -12.76
CA PRO A 100 -16.84 -10.35 -14.03
C PRO A 100 -17.71 -9.82 -15.18
N MET A 101 -17.06 -9.19 -16.14
CA MET A 101 -17.64 -8.67 -17.37
C MET A 101 -16.94 -9.41 -18.52
N ALA A 102 -17.73 -9.93 -19.46
CA ALA A 102 -17.19 -10.45 -20.70
C ALA A 102 -16.75 -9.26 -21.55
N ASP A 103 -15.47 -9.21 -21.91
CA ASP A 103 -14.98 -8.21 -22.85
C ASP A 103 -15.32 -8.63 -24.29
N GLU A 104 -15.29 -7.68 -25.22
CA GLU A 104 -15.58 -7.92 -26.64
C GLU A 104 -14.62 -8.93 -27.28
N LYS A 105 -13.44 -9.14 -26.68
CA LYS A 105 -12.46 -10.14 -27.11
C LYS A 105 -12.76 -11.50 -26.45
N PRO A 106 -13.01 -12.57 -27.23
CA PRO A 106 -13.18 -13.91 -26.69
C PRO A 106 -11.99 -14.30 -25.80
N GLY A 107 -12.26 -14.77 -24.59
CA GLY A 107 -11.23 -15.19 -23.63
C GLY A 107 -10.66 -14.07 -22.75
N THR A 108 -11.10 -12.82 -22.89
CA THR A 108 -10.72 -11.72 -21.99
C THR A 108 -11.86 -11.41 -21.02
N TRP A 109 -11.52 -11.27 -19.73
CA TRP A 109 -12.44 -10.89 -18.68
C TRP A 109 -11.98 -9.58 -18.04
N SER A 110 -12.90 -8.63 -17.88
CA SER A 110 -12.70 -7.47 -17.03
C SER A 110 -13.52 -7.59 -15.75
N PHE A 111 -13.10 -6.89 -14.69
CA PHE A 111 -13.73 -6.97 -13.38
C PHE A 111 -14.21 -5.60 -12.93
N ASN A 112 -15.49 -5.50 -12.59
CA ASN A 112 -16.09 -4.32 -11.99
C ASN A 112 -16.11 -4.45 -10.47
N GLU A 113 -15.18 -3.74 -9.83
CA GLU A 113 -15.11 -3.62 -8.37
C GLU A 113 -16.28 -2.81 -7.81
N LYS A 114 -16.65 -3.11 -6.56
CA LYS A 114 -17.68 -2.41 -5.78
C LYS A 114 -19.04 -2.40 -6.51
N TRP A 115 -19.36 -3.49 -7.21
CA TRP A 115 -20.52 -3.54 -8.10
C TRP A 115 -21.85 -3.25 -7.37
N ILE A 116 -22.09 -3.90 -6.23
CA ILE A 116 -23.30 -3.67 -5.42
C ILE A 116 -23.41 -2.22 -4.95
N LEU A 117 -22.29 -1.59 -4.56
CA LEU A 117 -22.27 -0.19 -4.17
C LEU A 117 -22.62 0.69 -5.37
N ARG A 118 -22.06 0.42 -6.55
CA ARG A 118 -22.39 1.14 -7.79
C ARG A 118 -23.87 1.04 -8.13
N GLN A 119 -24.49 -0.14 -7.96
CA GLN A 119 -25.93 -0.30 -8.16
C GLN A 119 -26.74 0.52 -7.15
N ALA A 120 -26.38 0.47 -5.87
CA ALA A 120 -27.07 1.20 -4.80
C ALA A 120 -26.98 2.73 -4.98
N VAL A 121 -25.85 3.25 -5.44
CA VAL A 121 -25.66 4.71 -5.62
C VAL A 121 -26.10 5.23 -6.99
N LYS A 122 -26.44 4.35 -7.94
CA LYS A 122 -26.82 4.70 -9.31
C LYS A 122 -27.84 5.85 -9.43
N PRO A 123 -28.91 5.95 -8.61
CA PRO A 123 -29.84 7.07 -8.72
C PRO A 123 -29.31 8.40 -8.16
N PHE A 124 -28.20 8.38 -7.39
CA PHE A 124 -27.66 9.55 -6.71
C PHE A 124 -26.41 10.14 -7.38
N VAL A 125 -25.78 9.44 -8.33
CA VAL A 125 -24.52 9.87 -8.97
C VAL A 125 -24.67 9.99 -10.47
N THR A 126 -23.85 10.86 -11.08
CA THR A 126 -23.81 10.99 -12.54
C THR A 126 -23.29 9.72 -13.20
N LYS A 127 -23.66 9.51 -14.47
CA LYS A 127 -23.17 8.38 -15.27
C LYS A 127 -21.64 8.35 -15.34
N GLU A 128 -21.00 9.51 -15.38
CA GLU A 128 -19.54 9.64 -15.34
C GLU A 128 -18.95 9.05 -14.06
N MET A 129 -19.46 9.45 -12.88
CA MET A 129 -18.98 8.92 -11.60
C MET A 129 -19.29 7.43 -11.43
N TYR A 130 -20.45 6.99 -11.93
CA TYR A 130 -20.82 5.58 -11.94
C TYR A 130 -19.87 4.72 -12.78
N LEU A 131 -19.39 5.21 -13.93
CA LEU A 131 -18.48 4.49 -14.82
C LEU A 131 -17.00 4.67 -14.46
N ARG A 132 -16.66 5.65 -13.61
CA ARG A 132 -15.29 5.95 -13.22
C ARG A 132 -14.63 4.75 -12.53
N LYS A 133 -13.44 4.37 -13.03
CA LYS A 133 -12.57 3.38 -12.38
C LYS A 133 -12.04 3.95 -11.06
N LYS A 134 -11.90 3.09 -10.05
CA LYS A 134 -11.29 3.47 -8.77
C LYS A 134 -9.89 4.02 -9.04
N ILE A 135 -9.64 5.25 -8.59
CA ILE A 135 -8.31 5.87 -8.58
C ILE A 135 -7.99 6.13 -7.10
N ALA A 136 -6.75 5.84 -6.69
CA ALA A 136 -6.31 6.15 -5.33
C ALA A 136 -6.34 7.68 -5.12
N PHE A 137 -6.66 8.11 -3.91
CA PHE A 137 -6.55 9.51 -3.54
C PHE A 137 -5.06 9.85 -3.42
N ASN A 138 -4.49 10.33 -4.52
CA ASN A 138 -3.11 10.79 -4.60
C ASN A 138 -3.10 12.29 -4.85
N LEU A 139 -1.99 12.92 -4.49
CA LEU A 139 -1.72 14.30 -4.87
C LEU A 139 -1.78 14.44 -6.40
N PRO A 140 -2.26 15.59 -6.92
CA PRO A 140 -2.26 15.83 -8.35
C PRO A 140 -0.84 15.67 -8.91
N PRO A 141 -0.67 15.02 -10.09
CA PRO A 141 0.64 14.86 -10.69
C PRO A 141 1.27 16.24 -10.90
N ARG A 142 2.47 16.43 -10.37
CA ARG A 142 3.21 17.67 -10.56
C ARG A 142 3.77 17.70 -11.98
N PRO A 143 3.75 18.85 -12.69
CA PRO A 143 4.38 18.95 -14.00
C PRO A 143 5.86 18.57 -13.90
N ALA A 144 6.31 17.75 -14.85
CA ALA A 144 7.62 17.07 -14.84
C ALA A 144 8.83 18.01 -15.03
N VAL A 145 8.62 19.32 -15.15
CA VAL A 145 9.64 20.28 -15.52
C VAL A 145 9.80 21.29 -14.40
N THR A 146 10.73 21.02 -13.49
CA THR A 146 11.33 22.06 -12.67
C THR A 146 12.82 22.07 -12.95
N ALA A 147 13.35 23.23 -13.37
CA ALA A 147 14.80 23.44 -13.55
C ALA A 147 15.60 23.34 -12.23
N SER A 148 14.90 23.16 -11.10
CA SER A 148 15.47 23.04 -9.77
C SER A 148 15.03 21.72 -9.13
N PRO A 149 15.89 21.11 -8.28
CA PRO A 149 15.54 19.91 -7.55
C PRO A 149 14.32 20.12 -6.66
N ILE A 150 13.44 19.13 -6.64
CA ILE A 150 12.21 19.13 -5.85
C ILE A 150 12.59 19.19 -4.35
N PRO A 151 11.79 19.83 -3.47
CA PRO A 151 12.07 19.83 -2.04
C PRO A 151 12.32 18.44 -1.42
N LEU A 152 11.69 17.40 -1.96
CA LEU A 152 11.94 16.02 -1.56
C LEU A 152 13.34 15.54 -1.95
N GLN A 153 13.77 15.78 -3.20
CA GLN A 153 15.12 15.47 -3.67
C GLN A 153 16.19 16.13 -2.78
N LEU A 154 16.02 17.42 -2.48
CA LEU A 154 16.92 18.16 -1.58
C LEU A 154 16.99 17.57 -0.17
N ARG A 155 15.83 17.15 0.38
CA ARG A 155 15.78 16.50 1.70
C ARG A 155 16.48 15.14 1.69
N LEU A 156 16.28 14.36 0.64
CA LEU A 156 16.88 13.03 0.51
C LEU A 156 18.38 13.14 0.33
N SER A 157 18.87 13.98 -0.58
CA SER A 157 20.30 14.17 -0.83
C SER A 157 21.06 14.69 0.38
N LYS A 158 20.44 15.56 1.19
CA LYS A 158 21.05 16.07 2.42
C LYS A 158 21.20 15.01 3.52
N ARG A 159 20.32 14.01 3.56
CA ARG A 159 20.19 13.09 4.71
C ARG A 159 20.73 11.69 4.41
N ILE A 160 20.57 11.23 3.18
CA ILE A 160 21.07 9.94 2.70
C ILE A 160 22.51 10.14 2.25
N THR A 161 23.42 10.12 3.22
CA THR A 161 24.87 10.12 2.98
C THR A 161 25.41 8.71 3.17
N GLN A 162 26.54 8.41 2.53
CA GLN A 162 27.20 7.11 2.66
C GLN A 162 27.47 6.77 4.14
N GLU A 163 27.99 7.72 4.92
CA GLU A 163 28.23 7.54 6.36
C GLU A 163 26.95 7.15 7.13
N ASN A 164 25.83 7.84 6.88
CA ASN A 164 24.58 7.55 7.58
C ASN A 164 24.02 6.16 7.22
N VAL A 165 24.20 5.73 5.98
CA VAL A 165 23.74 4.42 5.49
C VAL A 165 24.64 3.31 6.04
N GLU A 166 25.95 3.44 5.98
CA GLU A 166 26.91 2.47 6.52
C GLU A 166 26.74 2.31 8.03
N ARG A 167 26.45 3.40 8.74
CA ARG A 167 26.15 3.37 10.16
C ARG A 167 24.86 2.63 10.51
N LEU A 168 23.97 2.31 9.57
CA LEU A 168 22.85 1.39 9.81
C LEU A 168 23.32 -0.07 9.78
N GLY A 169 24.27 -0.40 8.89
CA GLY A 169 24.96 -1.69 8.84
C GLY A 169 24.23 -2.82 8.12
N PHE A 170 23.00 -2.59 7.63
CA PHE A 170 22.22 -3.62 6.94
C PHE A 170 21.80 -3.29 5.50
N PHE A 171 22.05 -2.05 5.06
CA PHE A 171 21.78 -1.65 3.69
C PHE A 171 23.03 -1.69 2.83
N ASP A 172 22.83 -1.93 1.53
CA ASP A 172 23.87 -1.79 0.52
C ASP A 172 24.02 -0.30 0.16
N SER A 173 25.15 0.28 0.58
CA SER A 173 25.45 1.71 0.40
C SER A 173 25.64 2.11 -1.06
N LEU A 174 26.18 1.21 -1.89
CA LEU A 174 26.36 1.44 -3.33
C LEU A 174 25.01 1.48 -4.02
N TYR A 175 24.18 0.46 -3.79
CA TYR A 175 22.82 0.40 -4.36
C TYR A 175 21.99 1.64 -4.00
N ILE A 176 22.06 2.09 -2.74
CA ILE A 176 21.30 3.27 -2.29
C ILE A 176 21.82 4.55 -2.93
N ARG A 177 23.14 4.72 -3.04
CA ARG A 177 23.75 5.87 -3.70
C ARG A 177 23.34 5.92 -5.17
N ASP A 178 23.50 4.82 -5.88
CA ASP A 178 23.15 4.75 -7.31
C ASP A 178 21.65 5.02 -7.52
N THR A 179 20.79 4.51 -6.63
CA THR A 179 19.34 4.80 -6.65
C THR A 179 19.03 6.28 -6.39
N LEU A 180 19.80 6.94 -5.52
CA LEU A 180 19.67 8.35 -5.22
C LEU A 180 20.09 9.20 -6.41
N ASP A 181 21.25 8.92 -6.99
CA ASP A 181 21.78 9.65 -8.15
C ASP A 181 20.82 9.54 -9.35
N ASP A 182 20.36 8.32 -9.65
CA ASP A 182 19.33 8.02 -10.63
C ASP A 182 18.05 8.87 -10.43
N TYR A 183 17.60 9.00 -9.17
CA TYR A 183 16.41 9.78 -8.81
C TYR A 183 16.65 11.29 -8.88
N MET A 184 17.88 11.75 -8.64
CA MET A 184 18.26 13.16 -8.78
C MET A 184 18.29 13.58 -10.25
N GLU A 185 18.83 12.73 -11.12
CA GLU A 185 18.92 12.97 -12.57
C GLU A 185 17.56 12.87 -13.27
N SER A 186 16.77 11.85 -12.93
CA SER A 186 15.54 11.50 -13.66
C SER A 186 14.36 11.23 -12.71
N PRO A 187 13.79 12.25 -12.05
CA PRO A 187 12.62 12.07 -11.22
C PRO A 187 11.40 11.69 -12.06
N GLY A 188 10.82 10.51 -11.78
CA GLY A 188 9.60 10.05 -12.41
C GLY A 188 8.35 10.73 -11.82
N PHE A 189 7.43 11.14 -12.70
CA PHE A 189 6.11 11.66 -12.33
C PHE A 189 4.98 10.83 -12.95
N PRO A 190 4.63 9.69 -12.34
CA PRO A 190 3.51 8.88 -12.79
C PRO A 190 2.19 9.66 -12.88
N ALA A 191 1.46 9.52 -13.98
CA ALA A 191 0.19 10.21 -14.25
C ALA A 191 -0.88 10.00 -13.17
N HIS A 192 -0.79 8.91 -12.40
CA HIS A 192 -1.73 8.59 -11.31
C HIS A 192 -1.38 9.25 -9.97
N GLY A 193 -0.46 10.22 -9.94
CA GLY A 193 -0.04 10.91 -8.70
C GLY A 193 0.78 10.02 -7.76
N VAL A 194 1.25 8.89 -8.27
CA VAL A 194 2.07 7.94 -7.53
C VAL A 194 3.48 8.50 -7.38
N ILE A 195 4.04 8.47 -6.17
CA ILE A 195 5.45 8.79 -5.94
C ILE A 195 6.34 7.79 -6.70
N ASP A 196 7.43 8.27 -7.29
CA ASP A 196 8.48 7.46 -7.92
C ASP A 196 8.88 6.26 -7.04
N HIS A 197 9.02 5.09 -7.66
CA HIS A 197 9.50 3.89 -7.00
C HIS A 197 10.85 4.08 -6.28
N ARG A 198 11.79 4.82 -6.89
CA ARG A 198 13.11 5.13 -6.29
C ARG A 198 12.93 5.97 -5.03
N ALA A 199 12.13 7.03 -5.12
CA ALA A 199 11.82 7.90 -3.99
C ALA A 199 11.15 7.14 -2.83
N ARG A 200 10.31 6.14 -3.11
CA ARG A 200 9.71 5.28 -2.07
C ARG A 200 10.77 4.45 -1.33
N ILE A 201 11.73 3.87 -2.05
CA ILE A 201 12.84 3.12 -1.45
C ILE A 201 13.68 4.06 -0.58
N LEU A 202 14.05 5.22 -1.10
CA LEU A 202 14.84 6.23 -0.40
C LEU A 202 14.13 6.79 0.84
N LEU A 203 12.82 7.01 0.79
CA LEU A 203 12.01 7.36 1.97
C LEU A 203 12.02 6.26 3.04
N GLY A 204 12.03 4.99 2.62
CA GLY A 204 12.24 3.86 3.52
C GLY A 204 13.59 3.93 4.23
N VAL A 205 14.68 4.14 3.48
CA VAL A 205 16.04 4.32 4.03
C VAL A 205 16.09 5.50 5.00
N LEU A 206 15.55 6.66 4.59
CA LEU A 206 15.49 7.86 5.43
C LEU A 206 14.77 7.60 6.75
N SER A 207 13.69 6.82 6.72
CA SER A 207 12.95 6.45 7.93
C SER A 207 13.83 5.71 8.93
N PHE A 208 14.67 4.78 8.47
CA PHE A 208 15.63 4.08 9.33
C PHE A 208 16.75 4.99 9.85
N ILE A 209 17.26 5.91 9.03
CA ILE A 209 18.23 6.93 9.47
C ILE A 209 17.63 7.76 10.61
N VAL A 210 16.40 8.25 10.44
CA VAL A 210 15.69 9.04 11.47
C VAL A 210 15.44 8.22 12.74
N LEU A 211 15.02 6.96 12.59
CA LEU A 211 14.83 6.07 13.74
C LEU A 211 16.11 5.89 14.54
N ARG A 212 17.24 5.68 13.86
CA ARG A 212 18.54 5.57 14.51
C ARG A 212 18.91 6.85 15.24
N GLU A 213 18.81 8.00 14.60
CA GLU A 213 19.16 9.29 15.22
C GLU A 213 18.29 9.64 16.43
N ARG A 214 16.99 9.29 16.39
CA ARG A 214 16.04 9.65 17.45
C ARG A 214 16.01 8.64 18.60
N PHE A 215 16.24 7.37 18.31
CA PHE A 215 16.07 6.27 19.26
C PHE A 215 17.37 5.51 19.55
N ASN A 216 18.53 5.99 19.08
CA ASN A 216 19.84 5.37 19.26
C ASN A 216 19.88 3.88 18.89
N VAL A 217 19.19 3.52 17.79
CA VAL A 217 19.15 2.13 17.32
C VAL A 217 20.59 1.65 17.03
N PRO A 218 21.02 0.51 17.60
CA PRO A 218 22.37 0.02 17.41
C PRO A 218 22.64 -0.35 15.95
N THR A 219 23.88 -0.12 15.51
CA THR A 219 24.35 -0.51 14.18
C THR A 219 24.47 -2.03 14.11
N LEU A 220 23.93 -2.63 13.04
CA LEU A 220 24.18 -4.05 12.78
C LEU A 220 25.65 -4.22 12.40
N ARG A 221 26.39 -4.99 13.21
CA ARG A 221 27.74 -5.44 12.86
C ARG A 221 27.60 -6.84 12.28
N LEU A 222 27.88 -6.96 10.98
CA LEU A 222 27.93 -8.23 10.26
C LEU A 222 29.23 -8.97 10.56
#